data_AF-A0A7C1JW20-F1
#
_entry.id   AF-A0A7C1JW20-F1
#
_cell.length_a   1.000
_cell.length_b   1.000
_cell.length_c   1.000
_cell.angle_alpha   90.00
_cell.angle_beta   90.00
_cell.angle_gamma   90.00
#
_symmetry.space_group_name_H-M   'P 1'
#
loop_
_entity.id
_entity.type
_entity.pdbx_description
1 polymer ?
#
loop_
_entity_poly.entity_id
_entity_poly.type
_entity_poly.pdbx_seq_one_letter_code
_entity_poly.pdbx_strand_id
1 'polypeptide(L)'
;ADFGQSRLSTEQTPALGTLFYMAPEQADLEAVPDARWDVYALGAVLYCMLTGSPPHRTADAAEELEQTTDLKARLQRYRQLIASAPPPTEHRRIRGVDRMLVEIVDRCLAIDPQKRFPNVQAVLDALRLRAARRARRPVMVVAAVVPAVLLVVTAWFAWQGFRAAVQQSDEALTERALASNGFAAQYVARAAGNELERRLGAVEQMAQSETLRRLLSQYLSQSEVQQRLARLNEPALDAEQWETLRAAFRDDPQRQMVQKQFYRFLPEKMAPEKGEDSASWFFCDARGTAVLRIGRGDTIGRNFAWRSYFHGGPSDMPENWRPEPGQHIRQAKISAVFQSRATNRWVVAIAAPMFDPDIAGQFLGVVATTVEVGKFVTLPGLQSQFAVLVDMRPGEGQGLILQHPLYDRLIAEQGRLPDRFRDYLISADDLPANDNPERQRHYYDPLGKDPEGIQYDLHWLARMEPVFVRGDPTGWLVIVQESYETAIGSTMASLQQRLLRYAAAALATVTLLLAGLWTLIVRGNLRLLRGLNNSQ
;
A
#
# COMPACT_ATOMS: atom_id res chain seq x y z
N ALA A 1 -82.06 21.36 17.75
CA ALA A 1 -81.70 22.66 17.16
C ALA A 1 -82.74 23.67 17.60
N ASP A 2 -82.28 24.81 18.12
CA ASP A 2 -83.12 25.89 18.63
C ASP A 2 -83.30 26.93 17.52
N PHE A 3 -84.38 26.80 16.73
CA PHE A 3 -84.64 27.65 15.56
C PHE A 3 -85.35 28.98 15.93
N GLY A 4 -85.52 29.29 17.22
CA GLY A 4 -86.24 30.49 17.70
C GLY A 4 -85.42 31.78 17.78
N GLN A 5 -84.12 31.76 17.47
CA GLN A 5 -83.17 32.86 17.78
C GLN A 5 -82.69 33.65 16.54
N SER A 6 -83.38 33.56 15.40
CA SER A 6 -82.94 34.19 14.14
C SER A 6 -82.95 35.74 14.17
N ARG A 7 -83.54 36.36 15.20
CA ARG A 7 -83.41 37.76 15.63
C ARG A 7 -83.59 37.81 17.15
N LEU A 8 -82.90 38.74 17.83
CA LEU A 8 -83.25 39.14 19.19
C LEU A 8 -84.68 39.70 19.16
N SER A 9 -85.66 38.92 19.61
CA SER A 9 -87.00 39.43 19.90
C SER A 9 -86.94 40.21 21.21
N THR A 10 -87.72 41.29 21.32
CA THR A 10 -87.74 42.20 22.48
C THR A 10 -88.07 41.51 23.82
N GLU A 11 -88.49 40.24 23.78
CA GLU A 11 -88.93 39.45 24.94
C GLU A 11 -87.91 38.39 25.40
N GLN A 12 -86.82 38.13 24.66
CA GLN A 12 -85.84 37.11 25.03
C GLN A 12 -84.51 37.71 25.46
N THR A 13 -84.23 37.64 26.76
CA THR A 13 -82.91 37.97 27.33
C THR A 13 -81.96 36.80 27.07
N PRO A 14 -80.89 36.95 26.27
CA PRO A 14 -79.94 35.86 26.05
C PRO A 14 -79.38 35.37 27.38
N ALA A 15 -79.30 34.05 27.58
CA ALA A 15 -78.59 33.49 28.72
C ALA A 15 -77.13 33.99 28.67
N LEU A 16 -76.57 34.37 29.83
CA LEU A 16 -75.22 34.94 29.91
C LEU A 16 -74.17 34.03 29.25
N GLY A 17 -74.32 32.71 29.39
CA GLY A 17 -73.44 31.72 28.77
C GLY A 17 -73.46 31.72 27.24
N THR A 18 -74.58 32.12 26.61
CA THR A 18 -74.73 32.19 25.15
C THR A 18 -74.13 33.48 24.58
N LEU A 19 -74.04 34.54 25.41
CA LEU A 19 -73.57 35.85 24.97
C LEU A 19 -72.14 35.80 24.42
N PHE A 20 -71.23 35.05 25.05
CA PHE A 20 -69.83 34.90 24.59
C PHE A 20 -69.65 34.09 23.29
N TYR A 21 -70.73 33.55 22.71
CA TYR A 21 -70.74 32.94 21.38
C TYR A 21 -71.34 33.87 20.31
N MET A 22 -71.93 35.00 20.72
CA MET A 22 -72.58 35.95 19.83
C MET A 22 -71.56 36.89 19.19
N ALA A 23 -71.70 37.20 17.90
CA ALA A 23 -70.85 38.22 17.27
C ALA A 23 -71.06 39.60 17.93
N PRO A 24 -70.01 40.39 18.20
CA PRO A 24 -70.17 41.68 18.89
C PRO A 24 -71.11 42.64 18.15
N GLU A 25 -71.12 42.63 16.81
CA GLU A 25 -72.05 43.43 16.03
C GLU A 25 -73.51 42.94 16.08
N GLN A 26 -73.76 41.66 16.37
CA GLN A 26 -75.11 41.10 16.55
C GLN A 26 -75.75 41.57 17.87
N ALA A 27 -74.93 42.02 18.83
CA ALA A 27 -75.39 42.65 20.06
C ALA A 27 -75.86 44.11 19.86
N ASP A 28 -75.85 44.63 18.62
CA ASP A 28 -76.52 45.88 18.27
C ASP A 28 -77.95 45.57 17.81
N LEU A 29 -78.94 46.12 18.51
CA LEU A 29 -80.36 45.85 18.23
C LEU A 29 -80.80 46.35 16.84
N GLU A 30 -80.06 47.30 16.27
CA GLU A 30 -80.30 47.88 14.94
C GLU A 30 -79.44 47.23 13.84
N ALA A 31 -78.60 46.23 14.15
CA ALA A 31 -77.72 45.64 13.15
C ALA A 31 -78.48 44.77 12.13
N VAL A 32 -78.00 44.84 10.88
CA VAL A 32 -78.50 44.01 9.78
C VAL A 32 -77.87 42.61 9.88
N PRO A 33 -78.67 41.52 9.81
CA PRO A 33 -78.15 40.16 9.80
C PRO A 33 -77.11 39.92 8.71
N ASP A 34 -75.97 39.32 9.09
CA ASP A 34 -74.85 38.99 8.21
C ASP A 34 -74.43 37.53 8.47
N ALA A 35 -74.13 36.77 7.41
CA ALA A 35 -73.61 35.40 7.50
C ALA A 35 -72.29 35.30 8.31
N ARG A 36 -71.59 36.42 8.49
CA ARG A 36 -70.37 36.54 9.31
C ARG A 36 -70.64 36.45 10.81
N TRP A 37 -71.89 36.58 11.25
CA TRP A 37 -72.29 36.33 12.63
C TRP A 37 -72.13 34.84 12.96
N ASP A 38 -72.62 33.97 12.08
CA ASP A 38 -72.46 32.52 12.20
C ASP A 38 -71.00 32.09 12.13
N VAL A 39 -70.17 32.81 11.37
CA VAL A 39 -68.72 32.58 11.32
C VAL A 39 -68.06 32.86 12.68
N TYR A 40 -68.45 33.94 13.36
CA TYR A 40 -67.95 34.24 14.71
C TYR A 40 -68.43 33.20 15.72
N ALA A 41 -69.72 32.86 15.69
CA ALA A 41 -70.29 31.85 16.57
C ALA A 41 -69.59 30.49 16.40
N LEU A 42 -69.36 30.06 15.16
CA LEU A 42 -68.58 28.87 14.87
C LEU A 42 -67.14 28.98 15.39
N GLY A 43 -66.49 30.14 15.23
CA GLY A 43 -65.16 30.41 15.79
C GLY A 43 -65.13 30.29 17.32
N ALA A 44 -66.15 30.81 18.00
CA ALA A 44 -66.29 30.76 19.45
C ALA A 44 -66.53 29.32 19.95
N VAL A 45 -67.33 28.54 19.23
CA VAL A 45 -67.52 27.11 19.48
C VAL A 45 -66.21 26.36 19.29
N LEU A 46 -65.49 26.57 18.18
CA LEU A 46 -64.19 25.93 17.92
C LEU A 46 -63.16 26.29 19.00
N TYR A 47 -63.09 27.56 19.40
CA TYR A 47 -62.22 28.01 20.48
C TYR A 47 -62.57 27.33 21.81
N CYS A 48 -63.87 27.26 22.14
CA CYS A 48 -64.34 26.60 23.35
C CYS A 48 -64.05 25.09 23.34
N MET A 49 -64.20 24.42 22.20
CA MET A 49 -63.84 23.01 22.07
C MET A 49 -62.34 22.77 22.29
N LEU A 50 -61.48 23.74 21.95
CA LEU A 50 -60.03 23.64 22.12
C LEU A 50 -59.57 24.00 23.55
N THR A 51 -60.21 24.97 24.18
CA THR A 51 -59.75 25.57 25.45
C THR A 51 -60.62 25.23 26.65
N GLY A 52 -61.82 24.69 26.44
CA GLY A 52 -62.81 24.41 27.48
C GLY A 52 -63.64 25.62 27.91
N SER A 53 -63.42 26.82 27.35
CA SER A 53 -64.19 28.03 27.66
C SER A 53 -64.36 28.93 26.43
N PRO A 54 -65.49 29.65 26.28
CA PRO A 54 -65.69 30.56 25.14
C PRO A 54 -64.67 31.71 25.14
N PRO A 55 -64.43 32.33 23.97
CA PRO A 55 -63.49 33.44 23.86
C PRO A 55 -63.95 34.62 24.74
N HIS A 56 -62.99 35.37 25.28
CA HIS A 56 -63.22 36.56 26.12
C HIS A 56 -64.00 36.34 27.44
N ARG A 57 -64.38 35.10 27.78
CA ARG A 57 -65.01 34.81 29.08
C ARG A 57 -63.94 34.73 30.18
N THR A 58 -63.93 35.74 31.05
CA THR A 58 -63.22 35.75 32.34
C THR A 58 -64.24 35.81 33.48
N ALA A 59 -63.81 35.54 34.72
CA ALA A 59 -64.69 35.67 35.89
C ALA A 59 -65.24 37.10 36.01
N ASP A 60 -64.36 38.10 35.89
CA ASP A 60 -64.70 39.52 35.94
C ASP A 60 -65.68 39.92 34.81
N ALA A 61 -65.46 39.44 33.58
CA ALA A 61 -66.33 39.73 32.44
C ALA A 61 -67.73 39.13 32.62
N ALA A 62 -67.81 37.92 33.17
CA ALA A 62 -69.09 37.25 33.43
C ALA A 62 -69.86 37.96 34.55
N GLU A 63 -69.20 38.29 35.66
CA GLU A 63 -69.80 39.00 36.80
C GLU A 63 -70.30 40.39 36.40
N GLU A 64 -69.51 41.15 35.63
CA GLU A 64 -69.89 42.48 35.13
C GLU A 64 -71.15 42.44 34.25
N LEU A 65 -71.27 41.42 33.40
CA LEU A 65 -72.43 41.25 32.53
C LEU A 65 -73.66 40.70 33.28
N GLU A 66 -73.49 39.93 34.37
CA GLU A 66 -74.58 39.47 35.24
C GLU A 66 -75.19 40.60 36.08
N GLN A 67 -74.36 41.53 36.58
CA GLN A 67 -74.81 42.67 37.38
C GLN A 67 -75.59 43.70 36.55
N THR A 68 -75.45 43.68 35.23
CA THR A 68 -76.17 44.60 34.32
C THR A 68 -77.56 44.05 33.99
N THR A 69 -78.60 44.54 34.69
CA THR A 69 -79.97 44.00 34.57
C THR A 69 -80.69 44.44 33.29
N ASP A 70 -80.41 45.64 32.79
CA ASP A 70 -81.00 46.15 31.56
C ASP A 70 -80.37 45.50 30.32
N LEU A 71 -81.20 44.96 29.43
CA LEU A 71 -80.75 44.22 28.24
C LEU A 71 -79.92 45.11 27.30
N LYS A 72 -80.34 46.36 27.07
CA LYS A 72 -79.65 47.27 26.15
C LYS A 72 -78.29 47.68 26.71
N ALA A 73 -78.23 48.01 28.00
CA ALA A 73 -76.98 48.29 28.71
C ALA A 73 -76.03 47.08 28.69
N ARG A 74 -76.55 45.87 28.90
CA ARG A 74 -75.75 44.63 28.92
C ARG A 74 -75.14 44.30 27.56
N LEU A 75 -75.90 44.45 26.48
CA LEU A 75 -75.40 44.26 25.11
C LEU A 75 -74.37 45.34 24.72
N GLN A 76 -74.59 46.59 25.12
CA GLN A 76 -73.61 47.67 24.93
C GLN A 76 -72.30 47.40 25.68
N ARG A 77 -72.39 46.90 26.92
CA ARG A 77 -71.21 46.57 27.72
C ARG A 77 -70.44 45.40 27.13
N TYR A 78 -71.14 44.36 26.67
CA TYR A 78 -70.53 43.22 25.96
C TYR A 78 -69.69 43.66 24.75
N ARG A 79 -70.22 44.58 23.93
CA ARG A 79 -69.50 45.14 22.77
C ARG A 79 -68.22 45.88 23.17
N GLN A 80 -68.29 46.69 24.21
CA GLN A 80 -67.12 47.43 24.73
C GLN A 80 -66.06 46.48 25.27
N LEU A 81 -66.48 45.43 25.97
CA LEU A 81 -65.60 44.42 26.55
C LEU A 81 -64.83 43.70 25.45
N ILE A 82 -65.52 43.21 24.40
CA ILE A 82 -64.84 42.55 23.27
C ILE A 82 -63.92 43.50 22.51
N ALA A 83 -64.35 44.75 22.27
CA ALA A 83 -63.55 45.73 21.54
C ALA A 83 -62.24 46.11 22.25
N SER A 84 -62.22 46.07 23.59
CA SER A 84 -61.06 46.42 24.42
C SER A 84 -60.26 45.22 24.92
N ALA A 85 -60.82 44.01 24.85
CA ALA A 85 -60.14 42.80 25.28
C ALA A 85 -58.94 42.45 24.37
N PRO A 86 -57.85 41.88 24.94
CA PRO A 86 -56.78 41.32 24.13
C PRO A 86 -57.31 40.15 23.26
N PRO A 87 -56.71 39.90 22.09
CA PRO A 87 -57.07 38.75 21.26
C PRO A 87 -56.96 37.44 22.06
N PRO A 88 -57.90 36.49 21.90
CA PRO A 88 -57.92 35.28 22.70
C PRO A 88 -56.80 34.33 22.25
N THR A 89 -55.77 34.15 23.08
CA THR A 89 -54.56 33.40 22.68
C THR A 89 -54.44 31.99 23.24
N GLU A 90 -55.31 31.56 24.16
CA GLU A 90 -55.15 30.28 24.86
C GLU A 90 -55.22 29.06 23.94
N HIS A 91 -56.06 29.11 22.89
CA HIS A 91 -56.16 28.03 21.90
C HIS A 91 -54.83 27.75 21.17
N ARG A 92 -53.89 28.71 21.16
CA ARG A 92 -52.56 28.58 20.54
C ARG A 92 -51.60 27.70 21.35
N ARG A 93 -51.86 27.54 22.65
CA ARG A 93 -51.00 26.80 23.59
C ARG A 93 -51.41 25.33 23.74
N ILE A 94 -52.54 24.93 23.17
CA ILE A 94 -53.08 23.57 23.29
C ILE A 94 -52.24 22.58 22.48
N ARG A 95 -51.76 21.52 23.15
CA ARG A 95 -50.97 20.46 22.52
C ARG A 95 -51.77 19.80 21.39
N GLY A 96 -51.21 19.77 20.19
CA GLY A 96 -51.84 19.15 19.01
C GLY A 96 -52.62 20.13 18.12
N VAL A 97 -52.79 21.38 18.55
CA VAL A 97 -53.27 22.47 17.68
C VAL A 97 -52.10 22.94 16.82
N ASP A 98 -52.29 22.90 15.50
CA ASP A 98 -51.31 23.42 14.56
C ASP A 98 -51.61 24.87 14.18
N ARG A 99 -50.60 25.55 13.64
CA ARG A 99 -50.68 26.95 13.20
C ARG A 99 -51.86 27.23 12.25
N MET A 100 -52.23 26.29 11.40
CA MET A 100 -53.31 26.50 10.43
C MET A 100 -54.68 26.48 11.12
N LEU A 101 -54.87 25.64 12.13
CA LEU A 101 -56.09 25.68 12.96
C LEU A 101 -56.17 26.97 13.78
N VAL A 102 -55.05 27.45 14.34
CA VAL A 102 -54.96 28.75 15.01
C VAL A 102 -55.42 29.87 14.08
N GLU A 103 -54.86 29.95 12.87
CA GLU A 103 -55.20 30.99 11.89
C GLU A 103 -56.68 30.93 11.48
N ILE A 104 -57.27 29.73 11.36
CA ILE A 104 -58.70 29.56 11.08
C ILE A 104 -59.55 30.10 12.24
N VAL A 105 -59.22 29.74 13.49
CA VAL A 105 -59.96 30.18 14.68
C VAL A 105 -59.82 31.69 14.89
N ASP A 106 -58.59 32.23 14.80
CA ASP A 106 -58.31 33.66 14.90
C ASP A 106 -59.08 34.47 13.86
N ARG A 107 -59.13 34.00 12.61
CA ARG A 107 -59.86 34.68 11.54
C ARG A 107 -61.37 34.62 11.76
N CYS A 108 -61.92 33.54 12.30
CA CYS A 108 -63.34 33.48 12.66
C CYS A 108 -63.69 34.47 13.80
N LEU A 109 -62.79 34.62 14.77
CA LEU A 109 -62.96 35.49 15.95
C LEU A 109 -62.54 36.96 15.74
N ALA A 110 -62.20 37.37 14.51
CA ALA A 110 -61.80 38.74 14.24
C ALA A 110 -62.92 39.72 14.63
N ILE A 111 -62.59 40.75 15.41
CA ILE A 111 -63.58 41.74 15.86
C ILE A 111 -64.24 42.43 14.65
N ASP A 112 -63.44 42.84 13.68
CA ASP A 112 -63.90 43.39 12.41
C ASP A 112 -64.48 42.28 11.50
N PRO A 113 -65.78 42.32 11.17
CA PRO A 113 -66.42 41.30 10.32
C PRO A 113 -65.78 41.17 8.94
N GLN A 114 -65.18 42.24 8.38
CA GLN A 114 -64.53 42.19 7.07
C GLN A 114 -63.25 41.35 7.06
N LYS A 115 -62.62 41.16 8.24
CA LYS A 115 -61.44 40.31 8.38
C LYS A 115 -61.80 38.83 8.55
N ARG A 116 -63.07 38.50 8.80
CA ARG A 116 -63.55 37.12 8.95
C ARG A 116 -63.59 36.38 7.62
N PHE A 117 -63.90 35.09 7.69
CA PHE A 117 -64.31 34.36 6.49
C PHE A 117 -65.66 34.91 5.99
N PRO A 118 -65.89 34.97 4.67
CA PRO A 118 -67.12 35.53 4.12
C PRO A 118 -68.38 34.73 4.50
N ASN A 119 -68.24 33.43 4.78
CA ASN A 119 -69.29 32.52 5.18
C ASN A 119 -68.70 31.24 5.81
N VAL A 120 -69.56 30.37 6.35
CA VAL A 120 -69.17 29.10 6.96
C VAL A 120 -68.56 28.12 5.94
N GLN A 121 -68.98 28.16 4.67
CA GLN A 121 -68.40 27.31 3.62
C GLN A 121 -66.89 27.56 3.46
N ALA A 122 -66.47 28.82 3.51
CA ALA A 122 -65.04 29.18 3.45
C ALA A 122 -64.25 28.67 4.69
N VAL A 123 -64.89 28.55 5.87
CA VAL A 123 -64.29 27.94 7.06
C VAL A 123 -64.11 26.43 6.84
N LEU A 124 -65.12 25.75 6.31
CA LEU A 124 -65.06 24.32 5.99
C LEU A 124 -63.97 24.02 4.95
N ASP A 125 -63.84 24.85 3.92
CA ASP A 125 -62.80 24.70 2.91
C ASP A 125 -61.39 24.86 3.51
N ALA A 126 -61.20 25.82 4.42
CA ALA A 126 -59.95 25.98 5.14
C ALA A 126 -59.62 24.76 6.04
N LEU A 127 -60.62 24.19 6.72
CA LEU A 127 -60.46 22.96 7.52
C LEU A 127 -60.16 21.74 6.65
N ARG A 128 -60.81 21.59 5.49
CA ARG A 128 -60.52 20.53 4.50
C ARG A 128 -59.10 20.65 3.96
N LEU A 129 -58.65 21.86 3.62
CA LEU A 129 -57.29 22.12 3.16
C LEU A 129 -56.25 21.74 4.23
N ARG A 130 -56.53 22.05 5.49
CA ARG A 130 -55.71 21.62 6.64
C ARG A 130 -55.63 20.10 6.74
N ALA A 131 -56.77 19.41 6.68
CA ALA A 131 -56.84 17.95 6.75
C ALA A 131 -56.05 17.29 5.60
N ALA A 132 -56.22 17.77 4.37
CA ALA A 132 -55.50 17.29 3.19
C ALA A 132 -53.98 17.47 3.32
N ARG A 133 -53.51 18.60 3.87
CA ARG A 133 -52.08 18.82 4.14
C ARG A 133 -51.53 17.86 5.20
N ARG A 134 -52.30 17.57 6.25
CA ARG A 134 -51.89 16.66 7.33
C ARG A 134 -51.77 15.22 6.84
N ALA A 135 -52.70 14.78 5.98
CA ALA A 135 -52.70 13.44 5.40
C ALA A 135 -51.50 13.16 4.48
N ARG A 136 -50.92 14.18 3.83
CA ARG A 136 -49.79 14.04 2.88
C ARG A 136 -48.41 14.09 3.52
N ARG A 137 -48.28 14.52 4.78
CA ARG A 137 -47.00 14.56 5.52
C ARG A 137 -46.28 13.21 5.62
N PRO A 138 -46.92 12.09 6.02
CA PRO A 138 -46.22 10.81 6.14
C PRO A 138 -45.70 10.32 4.79
N VAL A 139 -46.44 10.53 3.70
CA VAL A 139 -46.02 10.14 2.35
C VAL A 139 -44.75 10.89 1.92
N MET A 140 -44.63 12.18 2.24
CA MET A 140 -43.40 12.93 1.95
C MET A 140 -42.20 12.45 2.76
N VAL A 141 -42.40 12.08 4.04
CA VAL A 141 -41.33 11.52 4.86
C VAL A 141 -40.87 10.19 4.30
N VAL A 142 -41.80 9.28 3.96
CA VAL A 142 -41.47 8.00 3.32
C VAL A 142 -40.73 8.22 1.99
N ALA A 143 -41.19 9.18 1.17
CA ALA A 143 -40.56 9.52 -0.11
C ALA A 143 -39.14 10.09 0.03
N ALA A 144 -38.76 10.68 1.18
CA ALA A 144 -37.39 11.12 1.45
C ALA A 144 -36.55 9.99 2.08
N VAL A 145 -37.13 9.27 3.03
CA VAL A 145 -36.42 8.27 3.83
C VAL A 145 -36.07 7.04 2.99
N VAL A 146 -36.98 6.53 2.17
CA VAL A 146 -36.72 5.31 1.36
C VAL A 146 -35.53 5.50 0.42
N PRO A 147 -35.44 6.57 -0.40
CA PRO A 147 -34.25 6.81 -1.22
C PRO A 147 -32.98 7.06 -0.41
N ALA A 148 -33.08 7.75 0.74
CA ALA A 148 -31.92 7.98 1.60
C ALA A 148 -31.37 6.66 2.17
N VAL A 149 -32.25 5.77 2.65
CA VAL A 149 -31.86 4.43 3.10
C VAL A 149 -31.28 3.62 1.95
N LEU A 150 -31.90 3.65 0.76
CA LEU A 150 -31.38 2.97 -0.42
C LEU A 150 -29.98 3.46 -0.78
N LEU A 151 -29.73 4.77 -0.75
CA LEU A 151 -28.40 5.36 -0.98
C LEU A 151 -27.36 4.88 0.04
N VAL A 152 -27.73 4.79 1.32
CA VAL A 152 -26.81 4.30 2.36
C VAL A 152 -26.48 2.83 2.13
N VAL A 153 -27.47 2.01 1.80
CA VAL A 153 -27.29 0.58 1.51
C VAL A 153 -26.42 0.39 0.27
N THR A 154 -26.70 1.10 -0.83
CA THR A 154 -25.91 0.98 -2.06
C THR A 154 -24.48 1.50 -1.86
N ALA A 155 -24.27 2.58 -1.12
CA ALA A 155 -22.95 3.07 -0.77
C ALA A 155 -22.16 2.05 0.07
N TRP A 156 -22.82 1.36 1.01
CA TRP A 156 -22.19 0.32 1.81
C TRP A 156 -21.75 -0.88 0.95
N PHE A 157 -22.61 -1.40 0.08
CA PHE A 157 -22.25 -2.49 -0.84
C PHE A 157 -21.17 -2.07 -1.84
N ALA A 158 -21.24 -0.84 -2.37
CA ALA A 158 -20.21 -0.31 -3.26
C ALA A 158 -18.85 -0.20 -2.55
N TRP A 159 -18.83 0.23 -1.29
CA TRP A 159 -17.62 0.30 -0.47
C TRP A 159 -17.03 -1.08 -0.16
N GLN A 160 -17.88 -2.06 0.18
CA GLN A 160 -17.46 -3.45 0.38
C GLN A 160 -16.87 -4.04 -0.90
N GLY A 161 -17.56 -3.88 -2.04
CA GLY A 161 -17.09 -4.35 -3.34
C GLY A 161 -15.80 -3.66 -3.78
N PHE A 162 -15.66 -2.35 -3.53
CA PHE A 162 -14.43 -1.61 -3.78
C PHE A 162 -13.26 -2.14 -2.98
N ARG A 163 -13.43 -2.34 -1.66
CA ARG A 163 -12.38 -2.91 -0.80
C ARG A 163 -11.97 -4.30 -1.25
N ALA A 164 -12.94 -5.17 -1.54
CA ALA A 164 -12.68 -6.51 -2.02
C ALA A 164 -11.94 -6.51 -3.36
N ALA A 165 -12.35 -5.66 -4.32
CA ALA A 165 -11.71 -5.56 -5.62
C ALA A 165 -10.27 -5.05 -5.54
N VAL A 166 -10.00 -4.06 -4.67
CA VAL A 166 -8.65 -3.55 -4.43
C VAL A 166 -7.77 -4.63 -3.81
N GLN A 167 -8.25 -5.33 -2.77
CA GLN A 167 -7.49 -6.40 -2.11
C GLN A 167 -7.21 -7.58 -3.06
N GLN A 168 -8.20 -8.04 -3.81
CA GLN A 168 -8.02 -9.11 -4.79
C GLN A 168 -7.04 -8.72 -5.90
N SER A 169 -7.09 -7.46 -6.35
CA SER A 169 -6.15 -6.95 -7.35
C SER A 169 -4.73 -6.89 -6.79
N ASP A 170 -4.57 -6.48 -5.53
CA ASP A 170 -3.26 -6.42 -4.86
C ASP A 170 -2.65 -7.81 -4.71
N GLU A 171 -3.43 -8.78 -4.23
CA GLU A 171 -3.01 -10.17 -4.10
C GLU A 171 -2.64 -10.77 -5.47
N ALA A 172 -3.48 -10.60 -6.49
CA ALA A 172 -3.24 -11.14 -7.82
C ALA A 172 -2.01 -10.51 -8.51
N LEU A 173 -1.80 -9.20 -8.35
CA LEU A 173 -0.62 -8.52 -8.89
C LEU A 173 0.65 -8.94 -8.14
N THR A 174 0.57 -9.10 -6.82
CA THR A 174 1.68 -9.60 -5.98
C THR A 174 2.08 -11.01 -6.38
N GLU A 175 1.12 -11.92 -6.54
CA GLU A 175 1.39 -13.28 -6.99
C GLU A 175 2.01 -13.31 -8.39
N ARG A 176 1.51 -12.47 -9.31
CA ARG A 176 2.06 -12.36 -10.66
C ARG A 176 3.50 -11.83 -10.64
N ALA A 177 3.79 -10.81 -9.83
CA ALA A 177 5.13 -10.26 -9.67
C ALA A 177 6.08 -11.30 -9.06
N LEU A 178 5.66 -12.02 -8.00
CA LEU A 178 6.44 -13.10 -7.41
C LEU A 178 6.67 -14.27 -8.39
N ALA A 179 5.68 -14.63 -9.21
CA ALA A 179 5.86 -15.63 -10.25
C ALA A 179 6.90 -15.18 -11.29
N SER A 180 6.82 -13.91 -11.73
CA SER A 180 7.82 -13.29 -12.62
C SER A 180 9.23 -13.31 -12.01
N ASN A 181 9.36 -12.91 -10.74
CA ASN A 181 10.61 -12.96 -9.99
C ASN A 181 11.15 -14.38 -9.86
N GLY A 182 10.28 -15.38 -9.69
CA GLY A 182 10.66 -16.79 -9.67
C GLY A 182 11.26 -17.26 -11.01
N PHE A 183 10.62 -16.92 -12.13
CA PHE A 183 11.18 -17.25 -13.46
C PHE A 183 12.51 -16.54 -13.73
N ALA A 184 12.62 -15.28 -13.33
CA ALA A 184 13.87 -14.53 -13.46
C ALA A 184 14.98 -15.13 -12.58
N ALA A 185 14.68 -15.50 -11.34
CA ALA A 185 15.64 -16.15 -10.44
C ALA A 185 16.14 -17.47 -11.02
N GLN A 186 15.24 -18.29 -11.58
CA GLN A 186 15.61 -19.52 -12.28
C GLN A 186 16.49 -19.28 -13.50
N TYR A 187 16.16 -18.27 -14.31
CA TYR A 187 16.95 -17.93 -15.48
C TYR A 187 18.36 -17.48 -15.10
N VAL A 188 18.48 -16.57 -14.13
CA VAL A 188 19.75 -16.03 -13.65
C VAL A 188 20.58 -17.11 -12.93
N ALA A 189 19.97 -17.95 -12.10
CA ALA A 189 20.66 -19.05 -11.43
C ALA A 189 21.21 -20.07 -12.43
N ARG A 190 20.46 -20.40 -13.48
CA ARG A 190 20.95 -21.26 -14.58
C ARG A 190 22.08 -20.60 -15.36
N ALA A 191 21.99 -19.29 -15.64
CA ALA A 191 23.07 -18.56 -16.29
C ALA A 191 24.34 -18.56 -15.42
N ALA A 192 24.21 -18.32 -14.11
CA ALA A 192 25.31 -18.42 -13.14
C ALA A 192 25.93 -19.82 -13.13
N GLY A 193 25.10 -20.86 -13.07
CA GLY A 193 25.53 -22.26 -13.08
C GLY A 193 26.30 -22.61 -14.34
N ASN A 194 25.77 -22.25 -15.51
CA ASN A 194 26.43 -22.48 -16.80
C ASN A 194 27.78 -21.75 -16.90
N GLU A 195 27.88 -20.54 -16.37
CA GLU A 195 29.11 -19.76 -16.37
C GLU A 195 30.17 -20.37 -15.43
N LEU A 196 29.75 -20.83 -14.24
CA LEU A 196 30.61 -21.58 -13.33
C LEU A 196 31.08 -22.90 -13.94
N GLU A 197 30.18 -23.64 -14.59
CA GLU A 197 30.50 -24.89 -15.27
C GLU A 197 31.49 -24.67 -16.41
N ARG A 198 31.31 -23.61 -17.21
CA ARG A 198 32.25 -23.20 -18.26
C ARG A 198 33.65 -22.94 -17.70
N ARG A 199 33.75 -22.22 -16.58
CA ARG A 199 35.04 -21.91 -15.92
C ARG A 199 35.67 -23.15 -15.28
N LEU A 200 34.88 -23.99 -14.60
CA LEU A 200 35.34 -25.26 -14.05
C LEU A 200 35.89 -26.17 -15.15
N GLY A 201 35.17 -26.33 -16.25
CA GLY A 201 35.62 -27.10 -17.41
C GLY A 201 36.92 -26.57 -18.01
N ALA A 202 37.09 -25.25 -18.09
CA ALA A 202 38.33 -24.65 -18.58
C ALA A 202 39.54 -24.92 -17.67
N VAL A 203 39.38 -24.83 -16.36
CA VAL A 203 40.45 -25.12 -15.39
C VAL A 203 40.76 -26.62 -15.37
N GLU A 204 39.75 -27.49 -15.46
CA GLU A 204 39.93 -28.94 -15.59
C GLU A 204 40.65 -29.32 -16.88
N GLN A 205 40.28 -28.73 -18.02
CA GLN A 205 40.95 -28.97 -19.29
C GLN A 205 42.44 -28.59 -19.22
N MET A 206 42.76 -27.47 -18.58
CA MET A 206 44.14 -27.06 -18.34
C MET A 206 44.85 -28.04 -17.40
N ALA A 207 44.20 -28.46 -16.31
CA ALA A 207 44.76 -29.42 -15.35
C ALA A 207 45.02 -30.80 -15.95
N GLN A 208 44.17 -31.23 -16.90
CA GLN A 208 44.25 -32.52 -17.58
C GLN A 208 45.16 -32.50 -18.82
N SER A 209 45.60 -31.32 -19.27
CA SER A 209 46.52 -31.19 -20.41
C SER A 209 47.82 -31.96 -20.16
N GLU A 210 48.03 -33.03 -20.92
CA GLU A 210 49.20 -33.89 -20.77
C GLU A 210 50.51 -33.14 -21.07
N THR A 211 50.51 -32.31 -22.11
CA THR A 211 51.66 -31.47 -22.47
C THR A 211 52.04 -30.50 -21.35
N LEU A 212 51.06 -29.85 -20.73
CA LEU A 212 51.31 -28.94 -19.62
C LEU A 212 51.78 -29.70 -18.37
N ARG A 213 51.15 -30.84 -18.07
CA ARG A 213 51.55 -31.70 -16.94
C ARG A 213 52.98 -32.20 -17.06
N ARG A 214 53.40 -32.67 -18.24
CA ARG A 214 54.80 -33.08 -18.49
C ARG A 214 55.77 -31.91 -18.39
N LEU A 215 55.41 -30.74 -18.93
CA LEU A 215 56.24 -29.52 -18.81
C LEU A 215 56.47 -29.14 -17.34
N LEU A 216 55.39 -29.12 -16.55
CA LEU A 216 55.46 -28.81 -15.12
C LEU A 216 56.23 -29.88 -14.35
N SER A 217 55.98 -31.16 -14.62
CA SER A 217 56.72 -32.27 -14.01
C SER A 217 58.22 -32.14 -14.26
N GLN A 218 58.64 -31.97 -15.52
CA GLN A 218 60.05 -31.81 -15.90
C GLN A 218 60.73 -30.59 -15.26
N TYR A 219 59.99 -29.49 -15.07
CA TYR A 219 60.52 -28.30 -14.41
C TYR A 219 60.61 -28.51 -12.88
N LEU A 220 59.57 -29.04 -12.26
CA LEU A 220 59.47 -29.24 -10.81
C LEU A 220 60.32 -30.41 -10.31
N SER A 221 60.74 -31.34 -11.18
CA SER A 221 61.63 -32.46 -10.83
C SER A 221 63.10 -32.06 -10.73
N GLN A 222 63.48 -30.87 -11.19
CA GLN A 222 64.86 -30.40 -11.15
C GLN A 222 65.28 -30.12 -9.71
N SER A 223 66.41 -30.69 -9.28
CA SER A 223 66.88 -30.60 -7.89
C SER A 223 67.07 -29.14 -7.43
N GLU A 224 67.57 -28.27 -8.29
CA GLU A 224 67.73 -26.84 -7.97
C GLU A 224 66.38 -26.14 -7.72
N VAL A 225 65.37 -26.43 -8.55
CA VAL A 225 64.02 -25.87 -8.40
C VAL A 225 63.38 -26.37 -7.11
N GLN A 226 63.49 -27.66 -6.81
CA GLN A 226 62.98 -28.24 -5.57
C GLN A 226 63.62 -27.61 -4.33
N GLN A 227 64.94 -27.41 -4.34
CA GLN A 227 65.66 -26.77 -3.24
C GLN A 227 65.23 -25.30 -3.07
N ARG A 228 65.11 -24.54 -4.16
CA ARG A 228 64.63 -23.14 -4.10
C ARG A 228 63.21 -23.05 -3.55
N LEU A 229 62.29 -23.87 -4.06
CA LEU A 229 60.90 -23.91 -3.59
C LEU A 229 60.80 -24.36 -2.13
N ALA A 230 61.60 -25.32 -1.68
CA ALA A 230 61.65 -25.72 -0.28
C ALA A 230 62.09 -24.56 0.62
N ARG A 231 63.18 -23.86 0.25
CA ARG A 231 63.69 -22.70 1.00
C ARG A 231 62.72 -21.55 1.06
N LEU A 232 62.01 -21.25 -0.04
CA LEU A 232 60.96 -20.21 -0.06
C LEU A 232 59.80 -20.48 0.91
N ASN A 233 59.63 -21.72 1.35
CA ASN A 233 58.60 -22.13 2.29
C ASN A 233 59.07 -22.28 3.74
N GLU A 234 60.36 -22.07 4.02
CA GLU A 234 60.90 -22.15 5.38
C GLU A 234 60.36 -21.01 6.24
N PRO A 235 59.61 -21.31 7.33
CA PRO A 235 58.99 -20.25 8.15
C PRO A 235 59.99 -19.37 8.91
N ALA A 236 61.22 -19.87 9.12
CA ALA A 236 62.25 -19.23 9.94
C ALA A 236 63.19 -18.30 9.15
N LEU A 237 62.94 -18.11 7.84
CA LEU A 237 63.80 -17.32 6.98
C LEU A 237 63.58 -15.82 7.23
N ASP A 238 64.66 -15.06 7.33
CA ASP A 238 64.59 -13.61 7.47
C ASP A 238 63.92 -12.95 6.24
N ALA A 239 63.19 -11.85 6.45
CA ALA A 239 62.37 -11.22 5.42
C ALA A 239 63.20 -10.70 4.22
N GLU A 240 64.39 -10.14 4.46
CA GLU A 240 65.28 -9.62 3.41
C GLU A 240 65.90 -10.76 2.60
N GLN A 241 66.34 -11.80 3.30
CA GLN A 241 66.84 -13.03 2.68
C GLN A 241 65.75 -13.72 1.85
N TRP A 242 64.53 -13.75 2.36
CA TRP A 242 63.39 -14.36 1.68
C TRP A 242 63.04 -13.60 0.40
N GLU A 243 62.99 -12.26 0.43
CA GLU A 243 62.70 -11.49 -0.79
C GLU A 243 63.85 -11.60 -1.81
N THR A 244 65.10 -11.70 -1.36
CA THR A 244 66.25 -11.96 -2.24
C THR A 244 66.12 -13.31 -2.96
N LEU A 245 65.79 -14.37 -2.22
CA LEU A 245 65.53 -15.70 -2.80
C LEU A 245 64.34 -15.67 -3.75
N ARG A 246 63.28 -14.95 -3.40
CA ARG A 246 62.08 -14.81 -4.21
C ARG A 246 62.33 -14.04 -5.50
N ALA A 247 63.10 -12.95 -5.45
CA ALA A 247 63.51 -12.20 -6.63
C ALA A 247 64.34 -13.09 -7.57
N ALA A 248 65.32 -13.83 -7.05
CA ALA A 248 66.10 -14.78 -7.83
C ALA A 248 65.23 -15.88 -8.47
N PHE A 249 64.24 -16.42 -7.74
CA PHE A 249 63.29 -17.39 -8.29
C PHE A 249 62.38 -16.79 -9.37
N ARG A 250 61.90 -15.55 -9.15
CA ARG A 250 61.04 -14.82 -10.09
C ARG A 250 61.78 -14.52 -11.40
N ASP A 251 63.06 -14.17 -11.33
CA ASP A 251 63.86 -13.78 -12.49
C ASP A 251 64.59 -14.96 -13.15
N ASP A 252 64.42 -16.17 -12.64
CA ASP A 252 64.95 -17.41 -13.21
C ASP A 252 64.53 -17.57 -14.70
N PRO A 253 65.48 -17.64 -15.64
CA PRO A 253 65.21 -17.81 -17.07
C PRO A 253 64.42 -19.07 -17.41
N GLN A 254 64.63 -20.18 -16.69
CA GLN A 254 63.90 -21.43 -16.92
C GLN A 254 62.44 -21.27 -16.48
N ARG A 255 62.19 -20.66 -15.31
CA ARG A 255 60.83 -20.33 -14.87
C ARG A 255 60.13 -19.42 -15.88
N GLN A 256 60.81 -18.38 -16.37
CA GLN A 256 60.28 -17.47 -17.37
C GLN A 256 59.93 -18.18 -18.68
N MET A 257 60.70 -19.20 -19.08
CA MET A 257 60.38 -20.03 -20.25
C MET A 257 59.09 -20.82 -20.03
N VAL A 258 58.96 -21.50 -18.88
CA VAL A 258 57.74 -22.26 -18.52
C VAL A 258 56.53 -21.32 -18.43
N GLN A 259 56.69 -20.12 -17.88
CA GLN A 259 55.67 -19.08 -17.82
C GLN A 259 55.16 -18.65 -19.21
N LYS A 260 56.06 -18.50 -20.19
CA LYS A 260 55.69 -18.17 -21.59
C LYS A 260 54.92 -19.32 -22.25
N GLN A 261 55.29 -20.57 -21.95
CA GLN A 261 54.59 -21.74 -22.47
C GLN A 261 53.21 -21.90 -21.81
N PHE A 262 53.10 -21.65 -20.51
CA PHE A 262 51.83 -21.68 -19.77
C PHE A 262 50.77 -20.75 -20.39
N TYR A 263 51.16 -19.58 -20.88
CA TYR A 263 50.26 -18.66 -21.59
C TYR A 263 49.57 -19.29 -22.81
N ARG A 264 50.25 -20.21 -23.51
CA ARG A 264 49.72 -20.86 -24.72
C ARG A 264 48.61 -21.88 -24.43
N PHE A 265 48.46 -22.29 -23.18
CA PHE A 265 47.41 -23.22 -22.76
C PHE A 265 46.13 -22.50 -22.31
N LEU A 266 46.12 -21.16 -22.27
CA LEU A 266 44.93 -20.42 -21.89
C LEU A 266 43.80 -20.62 -22.90
N PRO A 267 42.55 -20.81 -22.44
CA PRO A 267 41.39 -20.75 -23.32
C PRO A 267 41.30 -19.38 -23.99
N GLU A 268 41.16 -19.33 -25.31
CA GLU A 268 41.19 -18.08 -26.09
C GLU A 268 40.18 -17.04 -25.60
N LYS A 269 38.99 -17.49 -25.17
CA LYS A 269 37.91 -16.64 -24.61
C LYS A 269 38.08 -16.24 -23.15
N MET A 270 39.14 -16.70 -22.48
CA MET A 270 39.45 -16.40 -21.07
C MET A 270 40.86 -15.81 -20.89
N ALA A 271 41.52 -15.44 -22.00
CA ALA A 271 42.81 -14.77 -21.97
C ALA A 271 42.63 -13.28 -21.57
N PRO A 272 43.45 -12.76 -20.64
CA PRO A 272 43.25 -11.42 -20.06
C PRO A 272 43.48 -10.26 -21.03
N GLU A 273 44.06 -10.49 -22.21
CA GLU A 273 44.34 -9.43 -23.20
C GLU A 273 43.19 -9.19 -24.21
N LYS A 274 42.12 -10.00 -24.17
CA LYS A 274 40.97 -9.88 -25.11
C LYS A 274 39.58 -9.77 -24.44
N GLY A 275 39.49 -9.70 -23.11
CA GLY A 275 38.22 -9.65 -22.39
C GLY A 275 38.18 -8.62 -21.26
N GLU A 276 36.98 -8.11 -20.97
CA GLU A 276 36.66 -7.23 -19.82
C GLU A 276 36.81 -7.91 -18.44
N ASP A 277 37.07 -9.23 -18.45
CA ASP A 277 37.30 -10.07 -17.29
C ASP A 277 38.76 -9.97 -16.81
N SER A 278 38.95 -9.32 -15.68
CA SER A 278 40.21 -9.18 -14.94
C SER A 278 40.72 -10.49 -14.31
N ALA A 279 40.35 -11.64 -14.89
CA ALA A 279 40.69 -12.96 -14.39
C ALA A 279 42.21 -13.20 -14.42
N SER A 280 42.77 -13.61 -13.28
CA SER A 280 44.17 -14.02 -13.16
C SER A 280 44.25 -15.54 -13.19
N TRP A 281 45.09 -16.11 -14.04
CA TRP A 281 45.38 -17.54 -14.06
C TRP A 281 46.70 -17.80 -13.35
N PHE A 282 46.81 -18.88 -12.59
CA PHE A 282 48.04 -19.19 -11.86
C PHE A 282 48.17 -20.68 -11.56
N PHE A 283 49.40 -21.09 -11.28
CA PHE A 283 49.73 -22.43 -10.81
C PHE A 283 50.55 -22.34 -9.52
N CYS A 284 50.12 -23.05 -8.49
CA CYS A 284 50.86 -23.25 -7.25
C CYS A 284 51.41 -24.68 -7.18
N ASP A 285 52.65 -24.86 -6.75
CA ASP A 285 53.27 -26.19 -6.59
C ASP A 285 52.60 -27.01 -5.48
N ALA A 286 53.05 -28.26 -5.30
CA ALA A 286 52.54 -29.17 -4.29
C ALA A 286 52.62 -28.66 -2.83
N ARG A 287 53.45 -27.64 -2.55
CA ARG A 287 53.55 -26.98 -1.24
C ARG A 287 52.68 -25.71 -1.14
N GLY A 288 52.08 -25.28 -2.24
CA GLY A 288 51.28 -24.06 -2.36
C GLY A 288 52.05 -22.81 -2.80
N THR A 289 53.27 -22.95 -3.27
CA THR A 289 54.09 -21.84 -3.77
C THR A 289 53.63 -21.44 -5.16
N ALA A 290 53.28 -20.17 -5.38
CA ALA A 290 52.91 -19.69 -6.71
C ALA A 290 54.13 -19.70 -7.65
N VAL A 291 54.12 -20.56 -8.66
CA VAL A 291 55.22 -20.71 -9.64
C VAL A 291 54.95 -19.90 -10.90
N LEU A 292 53.71 -19.97 -11.39
CA LEU A 292 53.28 -19.35 -12.65
C LEU A 292 52.09 -18.44 -12.41
N ARG A 293 52.03 -17.32 -13.13
CA ARG A 293 50.91 -16.37 -13.09
C ARG A 293 50.71 -15.68 -14.43
N ILE A 294 49.46 -15.49 -14.81
CA ILE A 294 49.03 -14.66 -15.93
C ILE A 294 48.02 -13.65 -15.41
N GLY A 295 48.17 -12.39 -15.81
CA GLY A 295 47.44 -11.25 -15.25
C GLY A 295 48.30 -10.42 -14.29
N ARG A 296 47.74 -9.32 -13.78
CA ARG A 296 48.45 -8.36 -12.91
C ARG A 296 48.79 -8.98 -11.55
N GLY A 297 49.85 -8.51 -10.89
CA GLY A 297 50.16 -8.81 -9.49
C GLY A 297 51.50 -9.50 -9.23
N ASP A 298 52.13 -9.16 -8.10
CA ASP A 298 53.39 -9.75 -7.66
C ASP A 298 53.16 -10.85 -6.60
N THR A 299 52.80 -12.04 -7.07
CA THR A 299 52.52 -13.20 -6.18
C THR A 299 53.49 -14.36 -6.35
N ILE A 300 54.36 -14.32 -7.36
CA ILE A 300 55.27 -15.43 -7.68
C ILE A 300 56.26 -15.65 -6.53
N GLY A 301 56.45 -16.90 -6.11
CA GLY A 301 57.29 -17.30 -4.97
C GLY A 301 56.61 -17.19 -3.59
N ARG A 302 55.39 -16.64 -3.50
CA ARG A 302 54.61 -16.64 -2.24
C ARG A 302 53.87 -17.96 -2.05
N ASN A 303 53.66 -18.34 -0.79
CA ASN A 303 52.84 -19.51 -0.43
C ASN A 303 51.36 -19.13 -0.24
N PHE A 304 50.47 -19.93 -0.83
CA PHE A 304 49.03 -19.81 -0.72
C PHE A 304 48.32 -21.14 -0.41
N ALA A 305 49.03 -22.13 0.15
CA ALA A 305 48.39 -23.39 0.51
C ALA A 305 47.26 -23.22 1.54
N TRP A 306 47.35 -22.19 2.37
CA TRP A 306 46.33 -21.79 3.34
C TRP A 306 45.03 -21.28 2.70
N ARG A 307 44.99 -21.02 1.39
CA ARG A 307 43.77 -20.62 0.70
C ARG A 307 42.88 -21.81 0.44
N SER A 308 41.57 -21.59 0.59
CA SER A 308 40.53 -22.56 0.28
C SER A 308 40.54 -23.06 -1.17
N TYR A 309 41.11 -22.35 -2.14
CA TYR A 309 41.29 -22.96 -3.47
C TYR A 309 42.34 -24.08 -3.49
N PHE A 310 43.24 -24.16 -2.50
CA PHE A 310 44.33 -25.13 -2.47
C PHE A 310 44.00 -26.34 -1.59
N HIS A 311 43.53 -26.14 -0.37
CA HIS A 311 43.10 -27.24 0.51
C HIS A 311 41.60 -27.56 0.31
N GLY A 312 40.79 -26.53 0.05
CA GLY A 312 39.35 -26.55 -0.16
C GLY A 312 38.52 -27.13 0.95
N GLY A 313 38.85 -26.66 2.15
CA GLY A 313 37.87 -26.44 3.19
C GLY A 313 37.02 -25.19 2.92
N PRO A 314 36.07 -24.90 3.83
CA PRO A 314 35.03 -23.87 3.67
C PRO A 314 35.53 -22.43 3.80
N SER A 315 36.69 -22.22 4.43
CA SER A 315 37.30 -20.92 4.66
C SER A 315 38.81 -21.02 4.47
N ASP A 316 39.47 -19.87 4.37
CA ASP A 316 40.93 -19.82 4.37
C ASP A 316 41.49 -20.14 5.76
N MET A 317 42.65 -20.79 5.79
CA MET A 317 43.45 -21.05 7.00
C MET A 317 44.34 -19.84 7.33
N PRO A 318 44.93 -19.77 8.54
CA PRO A 318 45.95 -18.77 8.85
C PRO A 318 47.11 -18.79 7.83
N GLU A 319 47.66 -17.64 7.46
CA GLU A 319 48.67 -17.54 6.37
C GLU A 319 49.96 -18.33 6.62
N ASN A 320 50.30 -18.58 7.88
CA ASN A 320 51.44 -19.41 8.28
C ASN A 320 51.15 -20.92 8.19
N TRP A 321 49.90 -21.32 7.95
CA TRP A 321 49.52 -22.71 7.78
C TRP A 321 50.16 -23.33 6.53
N ARG A 322 50.57 -24.59 6.64
CA ARG A 322 51.16 -25.37 5.54
C ARG A 322 50.47 -26.74 5.48
N PRO A 323 50.28 -27.30 4.27
CA PRO A 323 49.53 -28.53 4.08
C PRO A 323 50.41 -29.73 4.43
N GLU A 324 49.85 -30.71 5.15
CA GLU A 324 50.45 -32.04 5.24
C GLU A 324 50.34 -32.77 3.88
N PRO A 325 51.16 -33.80 3.62
CA PRO A 325 51.02 -34.62 2.43
C PRO A 325 49.58 -35.11 2.22
N GLY A 326 49.01 -34.79 1.06
CA GLY A 326 47.63 -35.14 0.72
C GLY A 326 46.55 -34.14 1.19
N GLN A 327 46.91 -33.08 1.91
CA GLN A 327 46.01 -31.98 2.25
C GLN A 327 45.94 -30.96 1.10
N HIS A 328 45.25 -31.36 0.02
CA HIS A 328 45.00 -30.52 -1.14
C HIS A 328 43.66 -30.88 -1.78
N ILE A 329 43.20 -30.06 -2.71
CA ILE A 329 42.00 -30.35 -3.50
C ILE A 329 42.13 -31.67 -4.26
N ARG A 330 41.06 -32.47 -4.32
CA ARG A 330 41.02 -33.77 -5.04
C ARG A 330 40.26 -33.71 -6.36
N GLN A 331 39.40 -32.72 -6.51
CA GLN A 331 38.62 -32.42 -7.71
C GLN A 331 38.56 -30.91 -7.90
N ALA A 332 38.09 -30.48 -9.07
CA ALA A 332 37.90 -29.06 -9.31
C ALA A 332 36.84 -28.49 -8.36
N LYS A 333 37.11 -27.33 -7.77
CA LYS A 333 36.21 -26.68 -6.83
C LYS A 333 36.35 -25.17 -6.80
N ILE A 334 35.32 -24.54 -6.25
CA ILE A 334 35.17 -23.09 -6.08
C ILE A 334 35.61 -22.75 -4.66
N SER A 335 36.55 -21.81 -4.51
CA SER A 335 37.08 -21.39 -3.22
C SER A 335 36.07 -20.60 -2.40
N ALA A 336 36.37 -20.35 -1.13
CA ALA A 336 35.75 -19.26 -0.38
C ALA A 336 36.07 -17.91 -1.05
N VAL A 337 35.28 -16.89 -0.75
CA VAL A 337 35.53 -15.52 -1.22
C VAL A 337 36.72 -14.95 -0.47
N PHE A 338 37.64 -14.29 -1.18
CA PHE A 338 38.79 -13.64 -0.56
C PHE A 338 39.22 -12.38 -1.30
N GLN A 339 39.99 -11.54 -0.61
CA GLN A 339 40.61 -10.37 -1.24
C GLN A 339 41.88 -10.79 -1.99
N SER A 340 41.90 -10.51 -3.30
CA SER A 340 43.05 -10.73 -4.18
C SER A 340 44.22 -9.85 -3.75
N ARG A 341 45.37 -10.45 -3.46
CA ARG A 341 46.61 -9.70 -3.18
C ARG A 341 47.16 -8.94 -4.38
N ALA A 342 46.72 -9.30 -5.58
CA ALA A 342 47.20 -8.70 -6.80
C ALA A 342 46.43 -7.43 -7.19
N THR A 343 45.13 -7.42 -6.93
CA THR A 343 44.22 -6.36 -7.38
C THR A 343 43.53 -5.63 -6.24
N ASN A 344 43.68 -6.12 -5.01
CA ASN A 344 42.94 -5.68 -3.83
C ASN A 344 41.41 -5.75 -3.98
N ARG A 345 40.94 -6.60 -4.90
CA ARG A 345 39.51 -6.81 -5.19
C ARG A 345 39.04 -8.13 -4.62
N TRP A 346 37.78 -8.20 -4.26
CA TRP A 346 37.11 -9.43 -3.83
C TRP A 346 36.97 -10.39 -5.01
N VAL A 347 37.44 -11.62 -4.83
CA VAL A 347 37.45 -12.64 -5.87
C VAL A 347 37.05 -14.00 -5.31
N VAL A 348 36.66 -14.87 -6.22
CA VAL A 348 36.55 -16.31 -6.01
C VAL A 348 37.53 -17.00 -6.96
N ALA A 349 38.23 -18.02 -6.47
CA ALA A 349 39.10 -18.83 -7.30
C ALA A 349 38.41 -20.15 -7.67
N ILE A 350 38.53 -20.54 -8.94
CA ILE A 350 38.11 -21.83 -9.46
C ILE A 350 39.39 -22.62 -9.74
N ALA A 351 39.55 -23.75 -9.08
CA ALA A 351 40.83 -24.45 -8.98
C ALA A 351 40.67 -25.94 -9.22
N ALA A 352 41.66 -26.57 -9.87
CA ALA A 352 41.72 -28.00 -10.09
C ALA A 352 43.13 -28.56 -9.75
N PRO A 353 43.20 -29.79 -9.20
CA PRO A 353 44.48 -30.42 -8.90
C PRO A 353 45.16 -30.91 -10.17
N MET A 354 46.47 -30.81 -10.22
CA MET A 354 47.31 -31.39 -11.25
C MET A 354 48.16 -32.51 -10.67
N PHE A 355 48.15 -33.66 -11.33
CA PHE A 355 48.94 -34.82 -10.97
C PHE A 355 49.96 -35.12 -12.07
N ASP A 356 51.07 -35.71 -11.67
CA ASP A 356 52.12 -36.15 -12.58
C ASP A 356 51.55 -37.17 -13.58
N PRO A 357 51.84 -37.04 -14.89
CA PRO A 357 51.30 -37.95 -15.89
C PRO A 357 52.00 -39.32 -15.87
N ASP A 358 53.25 -39.39 -15.41
CA ASP A 358 54.10 -40.57 -15.46
C ASP A 358 54.19 -41.26 -14.08
N ILE A 359 54.00 -40.51 -13.00
CA ILE A 359 54.07 -41.00 -11.61
C ILE A 359 52.68 -40.97 -10.96
N ALA A 360 52.04 -42.14 -10.89
CA ALA A 360 50.68 -42.29 -10.40
C ALA A 360 50.48 -41.69 -8.99
N GLY A 361 49.51 -40.78 -8.86
CA GLY A 361 49.14 -40.16 -7.59
C GLY A 361 50.09 -39.06 -7.11
N GLN A 362 51.20 -38.80 -7.79
CA GLN A 362 52.09 -37.70 -7.43
C GLN A 362 51.42 -36.36 -7.74
N PHE A 363 51.16 -35.58 -6.70
CA PHE A 363 50.57 -34.26 -6.81
C PHE A 363 51.62 -33.24 -7.27
N LEU A 364 51.37 -32.56 -8.39
CA LEU A 364 52.22 -31.48 -8.88
C LEU A 364 51.86 -30.13 -8.25
N GLY A 365 50.56 -29.91 -7.99
CA GLY A 365 50.07 -28.63 -7.51
C GLY A 365 48.64 -28.31 -7.96
N VAL A 366 48.25 -27.05 -7.82
CA VAL A 366 46.91 -26.55 -8.18
C VAL A 366 47.02 -25.51 -9.29
N VAL A 367 46.23 -25.69 -10.34
CA VAL A 367 45.97 -24.63 -11.32
C VAL A 367 44.63 -23.97 -11.03
N ALA A 368 44.57 -22.65 -11.16
CA ALA A 368 43.37 -21.89 -10.81
C ALA A 368 43.22 -20.62 -11.65
N THR A 369 41.98 -20.14 -11.71
CA THR A 369 41.61 -18.83 -12.25
C THR A 369 40.77 -18.04 -11.24
N THR A 370 40.89 -16.72 -11.20
CA THR A 370 40.09 -15.85 -10.32
C THR A 370 38.95 -15.17 -11.08
N VAL A 371 37.81 -14.98 -10.42
CA VAL A 371 36.68 -14.18 -10.90
C VAL A 371 36.37 -13.10 -9.88
N GLU A 372 36.15 -11.86 -10.32
CA GLU A 372 35.80 -10.76 -9.42
C GLU A 372 34.32 -10.80 -9.00
N VAL A 373 34.09 -10.46 -7.72
CA VAL A 373 32.77 -10.08 -7.19
C VAL A 373 32.19 -8.95 -8.03
N GLY A 374 30.92 -9.06 -8.42
CA GLY A 374 30.25 -8.16 -9.36
C GLY A 374 30.29 -8.59 -10.83
N LYS A 375 31.10 -9.59 -11.21
CA LYS A 375 31.31 -9.97 -12.62
C LYS A 375 30.96 -11.42 -12.96
N PHE A 376 30.01 -12.03 -12.24
CA PHE A 376 29.65 -13.43 -12.46
C PHE A 376 28.58 -13.61 -13.54
N VAL A 377 27.52 -12.80 -13.49
CA VAL A 377 26.42 -12.89 -14.46
C VAL A 377 26.05 -11.50 -14.94
N THR A 378 25.91 -11.32 -16.25
CA THR A 378 25.30 -10.09 -16.78
C THR A 378 23.81 -10.16 -16.48
N LEU A 379 23.35 -9.34 -15.55
CA LEU A 379 21.94 -9.28 -15.19
C LEU A 379 21.25 -8.36 -16.18
N PRO A 380 20.33 -8.85 -17.04
CA PRO A 380 19.55 -7.96 -17.88
C PRO A 380 18.68 -7.11 -16.94
N GLY A 381 18.99 -5.81 -16.86
CA GLY A 381 18.15 -4.86 -16.15
C GLY A 381 16.83 -4.70 -16.90
N LEU A 382 15.77 -5.32 -16.39
CA LEU A 382 14.42 -4.79 -16.59
C LEU A 382 14.28 -3.65 -15.58
N GLN A 383 13.73 -2.50 -15.99
CA GLN A 383 13.83 -1.24 -15.26
C GLN A 383 13.52 -1.30 -13.75
N SER A 384 12.64 -2.21 -13.30
CA SER A 384 12.20 -2.35 -11.90
C SER A 384 12.78 -3.55 -11.14
N GLN A 385 13.49 -4.47 -11.81
CA GLN A 385 13.88 -5.77 -11.27
C GLN A 385 15.39 -5.99 -11.41
N PHE A 386 16.03 -6.53 -10.37
CA PHE A 386 17.44 -6.94 -10.44
C PHE A 386 17.69 -8.21 -9.64
N ALA A 387 18.82 -8.85 -9.91
CA ALA A 387 19.26 -10.03 -9.17
C ALA A 387 20.46 -9.74 -8.27
N VAL A 388 20.59 -10.54 -7.23
CA VAL A 388 21.66 -10.51 -6.25
C VAL A 388 22.19 -11.93 -6.11
N LEU A 389 23.50 -12.10 -6.15
CA LEU A 389 24.15 -13.39 -5.94
C LEU A 389 24.71 -13.43 -4.52
N VAL A 390 24.45 -14.50 -3.77
CA VAL A 390 24.80 -14.64 -2.36
C VAL A 390 25.48 -15.98 -2.12
N ASP A 391 26.53 -16.00 -1.31
CA ASP A 391 27.22 -17.21 -0.88
C ASP A 391 26.67 -17.70 0.47
N MET A 392 25.95 -18.82 0.48
CA MET A 392 25.39 -19.41 1.71
C MET A 392 26.20 -20.59 2.23
N ARG A 393 27.40 -20.84 1.68
CA ARG A 393 28.28 -21.90 2.19
C ARG A 393 28.69 -21.60 3.64
N PRO A 394 28.80 -22.63 4.50
CA PRO A 394 29.21 -22.43 5.89
C PRO A 394 30.62 -21.84 5.95
N GLY A 395 30.88 -20.95 6.91
CA GLY A 395 32.17 -20.29 7.12
C GLY A 395 32.02 -18.82 7.49
N GLU A 396 33.14 -18.11 7.64
CA GLU A 396 33.14 -16.67 7.99
C GLU A 396 32.40 -15.77 6.97
N GLY A 397 32.22 -16.26 5.74
CA GLY A 397 31.54 -15.54 4.66
C GLY A 397 30.12 -16.02 4.37
N GLN A 398 29.50 -16.80 5.26
CA GLN A 398 28.12 -17.24 5.05
C GLN A 398 27.16 -16.04 5.02
N GLY A 399 26.36 -15.95 3.97
CA GLY A 399 25.46 -14.82 3.72
C GLY A 399 26.09 -13.66 2.93
N LEU A 400 27.34 -13.81 2.46
CA LEU A 400 28.04 -12.73 1.77
C LEU A 400 27.46 -12.47 0.37
N ILE A 401 27.22 -11.20 0.05
CA ILE A 401 26.76 -10.77 -1.26
C ILE A 401 27.94 -10.77 -2.25
N LEU A 402 27.83 -11.56 -3.31
CA LEU A 402 28.84 -11.73 -4.36
C LEU A 402 28.61 -10.83 -5.57
N GLN A 403 27.37 -10.40 -5.80
CA GLN A 403 27.03 -9.51 -6.90
C GLN A 403 25.75 -8.75 -6.56
N HIS A 404 25.77 -7.45 -6.79
CA HIS A 404 24.65 -6.55 -6.58
C HIS A 404 24.83 -5.32 -7.50
N PRO A 405 23.76 -4.71 -8.06
CA PRO A 405 23.89 -3.54 -8.93
C PRO A 405 24.63 -2.34 -8.29
N LEU A 406 24.49 -2.18 -6.97
CA LEU A 406 25.29 -1.22 -6.18
C LEU A 406 26.80 -1.46 -6.39
N TYR A 407 27.25 -2.70 -6.35
CA TYR A 407 28.67 -3.03 -6.49
C TYR A 407 29.16 -2.69 -7.89
N ASP A 408 28.37 -2.98 -8.92
CA ASP A 408 28.70 -2.65 -10.31
C ASP A 408 28.90 -1.13 -10.48
N ARG A 409 28.01 -0.33 -9.90
CA ARG A 409 28.14 1.14 -9.88
C ARG A 409 29.40 1.59 -9.14
N LEU A 410 29.64 1.09 -7.93
CA LEU A 410 30.79 1.48 -7.12
C LEU A 410 32.12 1.06 -7.73
N ILE A 411 32.18 -0.12 -8.34
CA ILE A 411 33.35 -0.58 -9.07
C ILE A 411 33.58 0.28 -10.31
N ALA A 412 32.54 0.71 -11.01
CA ALA A 412 32.66 1.62 -12.16
C ALA A 412 33.14 3.02 -11.75
N GLU A 413 32.65 3.56 -10.63
CA GLU A 413 32.98 4.91 -10.15
C GLU A 413 34.32 4.98 -9.40
N GLN A 414 34.60 4.01 -8.54
CA GLN A 414 35.75 4.03 -7.60
C GLN A 414 36.85 3.03 -7.99
N GLY A 415 36.62 2.16 -8.97
CA GLY A 415 37.56 1.14 -9.42
C GLY A 415 37.73 -0.07 -8.48
N ARG A 416 37.06 -0.07 -7.32
CA ARG A 416 37.03 -1.17 -6.33
C ARG A 416 35.77 -1.10 -5.46
N LEU A 417 35.43 -2.21 -4.82
CA LEU A 417 34.41 -2.26 -3.78
C LEU A 417 35.02 -1.92 -2.40
N PRO A 418 34.43 -1.01 -1.60
CA PRO A 418 34.87 -0.73 -0.24
C PRO A 418 34.79 -1.97 0.69
N ASP A 419 35.74 -2.12 1.62
CA ASP A 419 35.86 -3.33 2.45
C ASP A 419 34.71 -3.49 3.45
N ARG A 420 34.03 -2.40 3.84
CA ARG A 420 32.85 -2.41 4.72
C ARG A 420 31.68 -3.25 4.19
N PHE A 421 31.63 -3.49 2.87
CA PHE A 421 30.53 -4.27 2.27
C PHE A 421 30.55 -5.76 2.67
N ARG A 422 31.63 -6.25 3.28
CA ARG A 422 31.68 -7.60 3.86
C ARG A 422 30.77 -7.79 5.07
N ASP A 423 30.47 -6.71 5.78
CA ASP A 423 29.70 -6.76 7.02
C ASP A 423 28.19 -6.86 6.75
N TYR A 424 27.78 -6.67 5.49
CA TYR A 424 26.40 -6.81 5.03
C TYR A 424 26.12 -8.26 4.63
N LEU A 425 25.95 -9.11 5.65
CA LEU A 425 25.62 -10.52 5.49
C LEU A 425 24.10 -10.73 5.56
N ILE A 426 23.60 -11.67 4.75
CA ILE A 426 22.20 -12.12 4.79
C ILE A 426 22.11 -13.36 5.67
N SER A 427 21.33 -13.26 6.75
CA SER A 427 21.01 -14.42 7.60
C SER A 427 20.09 -15.39 6.88
N ALA A 428 20.16 -16.68 7.22
CA ALA A 428 19.25 -17.69 6.67
C ALA A 428 17.77 -17.37 6.95
N ASP A 429 17.46 -16.74 8.09
CA ASP A 429 16.10 -16.36 8.50
C ASP A 429 15.54 -15.15 7.71
N ASP A 430 16.42 -14.38 7.07
CA ASP A 430 16.05 -13.21 6.28
C ASP A 430 15.87 -13.54 4.78
N LEU A 431 16.16 -14.79 4.38
CA LEU A 431 16.00 -15.23 3.00
C LEU A 431 14.51 -15.31 2.60
N PRO A 432 14.17 -14.95 1.34
CA PRO A 432 12.81 -15.11 0.80
C PRO A 432 12.58 -16.55 0.35
N ALA A 433 12.68 -17.48 1.31
CA ALA A 433 12.62 -18.91 1.07
C ALA A 433 11.23 -19.38 0.61
N ASN A 434 11.16 -20.51 -0.11
CA ASN A 434 9.92 -21.02 -0.69
C ASN A 434 8.85 -21.36 0.36
N ASP A 435 9.27 -21.71 1.57
CA ASP A 435 8.45 -21.99 2.75
C ASP A 435 8.10 -20.74 3.58
N ASN A 436 8.62 -19.57 3.21
CA ASN A 436 8.37 -18.30 3.90
C ASN A 436 7.72 -17.26 2.94
N PRO A 437 6.41 -17.37 2.66
CA PRO A 437 5.72 -16.47 1.74
C PRO A 437 5.66 -15.02 2.25
N GLU A 438 5.70 -14.81 3.57
CA GLU A 438 5.76 -13.45 4.14
C GLU A 438 7.07 -12.76 3.79
N ARG A 439 8.21 -13.47 3.88
CA ARG A 439 9.51 -12.92 3.47
C ARG A 439 9.61 -12.68 1.96
N GLN A 440 8.96 -13.50 1.14
CA GLN A 440 8.88 -13.23 -0.31
C GLN A 440 8.11 -11.94 -0.58
N ARG A 441 7.04 -11.68 0.17
CA ARG A 441 6.22 -10.47 0.03
C ARG A 441 6.87 -9.25 0.66
N HIS A 442 7.68 -9.40 1.70
CA HIS A 442 8.28 -8.30 2.47
C HIS A 442 9.78 -8.55 2.67
N TYR A 443 10.53 -8.60 1.58
CA TYR A 443 11.98 -8.74 1.61
C TYR A 443 12.65 -7.40 1.86
N TYR A 444 13.75 -7.42 2.61
CA TYR A 444 14.57 -6.26 2.92
C TYR A 444 15.96 -6.48 2.33
N ASP A 445 16.42 -5.56 1.47
CA ASP A 445 17.79 -5.61 0.98
C ASP A 445 18.75 -5.09 2.07
N PRO A 446 19.71 -5.89 2.55
CA PRO A 446 20.63 -5.46 3.61
C PRO A 446 21.47 -4.24 3.21
N LEU A 447 21.74 -4.04 1.91
CA LEU A 447 22.52 -2.89 1.43
C LEU A 447 21.75 -1.58 1.51
N GLY A 448 20.43 -1.61 1.71
CA GLY A 448 19.61 -0.43 2.02
C GLY A 448 20.08 0.33 3.26
N LYS A 449 20.79 -0.35 4.18
CA LYS A 449 21.36 0.25 5.39
C LYS A 449 22.63 1.08 5.13
N ASP A 450 23.32 0.88 4.01
CA ASP A 450 24.52 1.65 3.67
C ASP A 450 24.12 3.04 3.12
N PRO A 451 24.85 4.12 3.46
CA PRO A 451 24.59 5.44 2.89
C PRO A 451 24.64 5.48 1.36
N GLU A 452 25.49 4.66 0.73
CA GLU A 452 25.55 4.55 -0.74
C GLU A 452 24.43 3.67 -1.31
N GLY A 453 23.77 2.89 -0.47
CA GLY A 453 22.70 1.95 -0.80
C GLY A 453 21.29 2.41 -0.45
N ILE A 454 21.09 3.65 -0.02
CA ILE A 454 19.78 4.16 0.46
C ILE A 454 18.63 3.99 -0.55
N GLN A 455 18.93 3.95 -1.85
CA GLN A 455 17.95 3.68 -2.91
C GLN A 455 17.37 2.25 -2.87
N TYR A 456 18.00 1.35 -2.13
CA TYR A 456 17.57 -0.03 -1.93
C TYR A 456 16.80 -0.24 -0.61
N ASP A 457 16.62 0.81 0.20
CA ASP A 457 15.76 0.79 1.39
C ASP A 457 14.28 0.93 1.00
N LEU A 458 13.79 -0.10 0.31
CA LEU A 458 12.44 -0.20 -0.22
C LEU A 458 11.78 -1.50 0.23
N HIS A 459 10.47 -1.58 0.01
CA HIS A 459 9.72 -2.81 0.18
C HIS A 459 9.87 -3.68 -1.08
N TRP A 460 10.57 -4.80 -0.94
CA TRP A 460 10.86 -5.71 -2.05
C TRP A 460 9.96 -6.94 -2.07
N LEU A 461 9.48 -7.28 -3.27
CA LEU A 461 8.99 -8.59 -3.61
C LEU A 461 10.18 -9.42 -4.09
N ALA A 462 10.49 -10.54 -3.45
CA ALA A 462 11.68 -11.31 -3.76
C ALA A 462 11.42 -12.81 -3.91
N ARG A 463 12.19 -13.44 -4.79
CA ARG A 463 12.28 -14.90 -4.93
C ARG A 463 13.73 -15.31 -4.97
N MET A 464 14.03 -16.44 -4.36
CA MET A 464 15.36 -17.04 -4.42
C MET A 464 15.37 -18.34 -5.22
N GLU A 465 16.50 -18.61 -5.87
CA GLU A 465 16.79 -19.87 -6.53
C GLU A 465 18.25 -20.29 -6.28
N PRO A 466 18.52 -21.55 -5.88
CA PRO A 466 19.89 -22.04 -5.74
C PRO A 466 20.59 -22.21 -7.09
N VAL A 467 21.91 -21.97 -7.09
CA VAL A 467 22.77 -22.19 -8.24
C VAL A 467 23.27 -23.63 -8.23
N PHE A 468 23.09 -24.31 -9.36
CA PHE A 468 23.57 -25.67 -9.58
C PHE A 468 24.68 -25.71 -10.62
N VAL A 469 25.63 -26.63 -10.44
CA VAL A 469 26.65 -26.97 -11.42
C VAL A 469 26.68 -28.48 -11.53
N ARG A 470 26.54 -29.03 -12.75
CA ARG A 470 26.52 -30.49 -12.99
C ARG A 470 25.49 -31.26 -12.15
N GLY A 471 24.40 -30.60 -11.74
CA GLY A 471 23.33 -31.16 -10.91
C GLY A 471 23.52 -31.00 -9.40
N ASP A 472 24.71 -30.58 -8.95
CA ASP A 472 25.00 -30.37 -7.52
C ASP A 472 24.82 -28.90 -7.13
N PRO A 473 24.25 -28.60 -5.95
CA PRO A 473 24.14 -27.24 -5.45
C PRO A 473 25.52 -26.69 -5.09
N THR A 474 25.84 -25.48 -5.53
CA THR A 474 27.12 -24.83 -5.21
C THR A 474 27.16 -24.22 -3.81
N GLY A 475 25.98 -24.06 -3.19
CA GLY A 475 25.79 -23.25 -1.99
C GLY A 475 25.60 -21.76 -2.28
N TRP A 476 25.61 -21.34 -3.55
CA TRP A 476 25.23 -19.98 -3.92
C TRP A 476 23.74 -19.89 -4.21
N LEU A 477 23.17 -18.74 -3.87
CA LEU A 477 21.77 -18.40 -4.13
C LEU A 477 21.70 -17.16 -5.01
N VAL A 478 20.74 -17.16 -5.94
CA VAL A 478 20.31 -15.96 -6.64
C VAL A 478 19.02 -15.48 -6.00
N ILE A 479 18.97 -14.21 -5.61
CA ILE A 479 17.76 -13.53 -5.14
C ILE A 479 17.38 -12.50 -6.19
N VAL A 480 16.18 -12.61 -6.76
CA VAL A 480 15.63 -11.59 -7.66
C VAL A 480 14.61 -10.77 -6.92
N GLN A 481 14.77 -9.44 -7.01
CA GLN A 481 14.00 -8.46 -6.26
C GLN A 481 13.33 -7.48 -7.23
N GLU A 482 12.08 -7.13 -6.94
CA GLU A 482 11.33 -6.07 -7.61
C GLU A 482 10.61 -5.21 -6.55
N SER A 483 10.68 -3.88 -6.68
CA SER A 483 10.06 -2.98 -5.70
C SER A 483 8.53 -3.06 -5.80
N TYR A 484 7.86 -3.17 -4.65
CA TYR A 484 6.41 -3.18 -4.59
C TYR A 484 5.80 -1.89 -5.19
N GLU A 485 6.43 -0.73 -4.98
CA GLU A 485 5.93 0.56 -5.46
C GLU A 485 5.92 0.64 -7.00
N THR A 486 6.97 0.12 -7.64
CA THR A 486 7.11 0.14 -9.09
C THR A 486 6.27 -0.96 -9.74
N ALA A 487 6.25 -2.16 -9.16
CA ALA A 487 5.47 -3.30 -9.66
C ALA A 487 3.95 -3.10 -9.52
N ILE A 488 3.51 -2.58 -8.37
CA ILE A 488 2.10 -2.62 -7.97
C ILE A 488 1.61 -1.24 -7.53
N GLY A 489 2.36 -0.53 -6.69
CA GLY A 489 1.91 0.71 -6.04
C GLY A 489 1.36 1.76 -7.01
N SER A 490 2.06 2.02 -8.11
CA SER A 490 1.62 3.00 -9.12
C SER A 490 0.33 2.60 -9.84
N THR A 491 0.20 1.34 -10.23
CA THR A 491 -1.01 0.82 -10.91
C THR A 491 -2.20 0.80 -9.96
N MET A 492 -1.99 0.38 -8.71
CA MET A 492 -3.00 0.35 -7.67
C MET A 492 -3.52 1.75 -7.31
N ALA A 493 -2.62 2.73 -7.13
CA ALA A 493 -3.01 4.10 -6.86
C ALA A 493 -3.87 4.69 -7.99
N SER A 494 -3.52 4.40 -9.25
CA SER A 494 -4.29 4.83 -10.41
C SER A 494 -5.68 4.20 -10.47
N LEU A 495 -5.79 2.91 -10.13
CA LEU A 495 -7.05 2.17 -10.08
C LEU A 495 -7.97 2.75 -9.00
N GLN A 496 -7.45 2.94 -7.78
CA GLN A 496 -8.17 3.54 -6.67
C GLN A 496 -8.70 4.93 -7.02
N GLN A 497 -7.88 5.80 -7.61
CA GLN A 497 -8.30 7.14 -8.01
C GLN A 497 -9.43 7.12 -9.06
N ARG A 498 -9.34 6.24 -10.07
CA ARG A 498 -10.40 6.09 -11.10
C ARG A 498 -11.71 5.62 -10.48
N LEU A 499 -11.67 4.59 -9.64
CA LEU A 499 -12.84 4.05 -8.97
C LEU A 499 -13.50 5.09 -8.05
N LEU A 500 -12.71 5.86 -7.29
CA LEU A 500 -13.23 6.95 -6.46
C LEU A 500 -13.92 8.04 -7.30
N ARG A 501 -13.36 8.41 -8.45
CA ARG A 501 -13.98 9.37 -9.37
C ARG A 501 -15.31 8.87 -9.93
N TYR A 502 -15.38 7.59 -10.32
CA TYR A 502 -16.63 6.99 -10.78
C TYR A 502 -17.68 6.91 -9.68
N ALA A 503 -17.29 6.54 -8.45
CA ALA A 503 -18.18 6.52 -7.30
C ALA A 503 -18.74 7.93 -6.99
N ALA A 504 -17.88 8.96 -7.00
CA ALA A 504 -18.29 10.35 -6.79
C ALA A 504 -19.24 10.84 -7.89
N ALA A 505 -18.94 10.54 -9.15
CA ALA A 505 -19.82 10.89 -10.28
C ALA A 505 -21.17 10.21 -10.18
N ALA A 506 -21.21 8.90 -9.89
CA ALA A 506 -22.44 8.15 -9.71
C ALA A 506 -23.28 8.70 -8.55
N LEU A 507 -22.66 8.99 -7.40
CA LEU A 507 -23.33 9.58 -6.25
C LEU A 507 -23.92 10.96 -6.59
N ALA A 508 -23.17 11.81 -7.30
CA ALA A 508 -23.65 13.10 -7.76
C ALA A 508 -24.85 12.97 -8.70
N THR A 509 -24.80 12.05 -9.67
CA THR A 509 -25.92 11.78 -10.59
C THR A 509 -27.17 11.31 -9.85
N VAL A 510 -27.03 10.33 -8.93
CA VAL A 510 -28.18 9.84 -8.16
C VAL A 510 -28.75 10.94 -7.26
N THR A 511 -27.89 11.73 -6.61
CA THR A 511 -28.32 12.85 -5.77
C THR A 511 -29.07 13.90 -6.58
N LEU A 512 -28.60 14.25 -7.78
CA LEU A 512 -29.27 15.16 -8.70
C LEU A 512 -30.63 14.62 -9.16
N LEU A 513 -30.72 13.32 -9.49
CA LEU A 513 -31.97 12.67 -9.87
C LEU A 513 -32.99 12.68 -8.73
N LEU A 514 -32.55 12.36 -7.51
CA LEU A 514 -33.39 12.39 -6.31
C LEU A 514 -33.85 13.82 -5.97
N ALA A 515 -32.96 14.81 -6.07
CA ALA A 515 -33.32 16.20 -5.89
C ALA A 515 -34.33 16.66 -6.95
N GLY A 516 -34.13 16.27 -8.22
CA GLY A 516 -35.08 16.52 -9.31
C GLY A 516 -36.46 15.91 -9.02
N LEU A 517 -36.51 14.64 -8.66
CA LEU A 517 -37.76 13.95 -8.30
C LEU A 517 -38.45 14.61 -7.09
N TRP A 518 -37.68 14.97 -6.06
CA TRP A 518 -38.18 15.65 -4.88
C TRP A 518 -38.79 17.02 -5.21
N THR A 519 -38.12 17.82 -6.04
CA THR A 519 -38.64 19.13 -6.46
C THR A 519 -39.93 18.98 -7.28
N LEU A 520 -40.06 17.95 -8.12
CA LEU A 520 -41.30 17.66 -8.84
C LEU A 520 -42.45 17.28 -7.90
N ILE A 521 -42.20 16.43 -6.91
CA ILE A 521 -43.18 16.05 -5.88
C ILE A 521 -43.65 17.28 -5.09
N VAL A 522 -42.71 18.12 -4.65
CA VAL A 522 -43.01 19.34 -3.89
C VAL A 522 -43.79 20.35 -4.76
N ARG A 523 -43.37 20.57 -6.00
CA ARG A 523 -44.07 21.46 -6.95
C ARG A 523 -45.47 20.95 -7.30
N GLY A 524 -45.65 19.66 -7.50
CA GLY A 524 -46.96 19.04 -7.74
C GLY A 524 -47.91 19.26 -6.57
N ASN A 525 -47.42 19.07 -5.33
CA ASN A 525 -48.18 19.37 -4.13
C ASN A 525 -48.55 20.86 -4.01
N LEU A 526 -47.61 21.78 -4.30
CA LEU A 526 -47.87 23.22 -4.29
C LEU A 526 -48.90 23.65 -5.35
N ARG A 527 -48.85 23.08 -6.56
CA ARG A 527 -49.83 23.38 -7.64
C ARG A 527 -51.24 22.90 -7.31
N LEU A 528 -51.38 21.69 -6.75
CA LEU A 528 -52.67 21.19 -6.27
C LEU A 528 -53.27 22.09 -5.18
N LEU A 529 -52.43 22.62 -4.28
CA LEU A 529 -52.87 23.56 -3.23
C LEU A 529 -53.28 24.93 -3.80
N ARG A 530 -52.67 25.40 -4.89
CA ARG A 530 -53.07 26.66 -5.57
C ARG A 530 -54.31 26.49 -6.44
N GLY A 531 -54.49 25.33 -7.09
CA GLY A 531 -55.68 25.05 -7.91
C GLY A 531 -56.98 25.05 -7.11
N LEU A 532 -56.95 24.58 -5.86
CA LEU A 532 -58.08 24.67 -4.92
C LEU A 532 -58.38 26.12 -4.46
N ASN A 533 -57.40 27.02 -4.55
CA ASN A 533 -57.51 28.40 -4.11
C ASN A 533 -58.01 29.35 -5.23
N ASN A 534 -57.87 28.94 -6.50
CA ASN A 534 -58.26 29.73 -7.68
C ASN A 534 -59.63 29.32 -8.26
N SER A 535 -60.30 28.32 -7.69
CA SER A 535 -61.67 27.93 -8.02
C SER A 535 -62.70 28.57 -7.08
N GLN A 536 -62.36 29.72 -6.47
CA GLN A 536 -63.27 30.58 -5.69
C GLN A 536 -63.50 31.90 -6.42
#